data_AF-A0A7C4C0H1-F1
#
_entry.id   AF-A0A7C4C0H1-F1
#
_cell.length_a   1.000
_cell.length_b   1.000
_cell.length_c   1.000
_cell.angle_alpha   90.00
_cell.angle_beta   90.00
_cell.angle_gamma   90.00
#
_symmetry.space_group_name_H-M   'P 1'
#
loop_
_entity.id
_entity.type
_entity.pdbx_description
1 polymer ?
#
loop_
_entity_poly.entity_id
_entity_poly.type
_entity_poly.pdbx_seq_one_letter_code
_entity_poly.pdbx_strand_id
1 'polypeptide(L)' 'EWRASGDSLLALSPMTFPHEMARALLAEQIYRAFTALRGHPYPR' A
#
# COMPACT_ATOMS: atom_id res chain seq x y z
N GLU A 1 18.41 8.50 5.52
CA GLU A 1 19.23 7.37 5.06
C GLU A 1 18.38 6.33 4.31
N TRP A 2 17.35 5.74 4.90
CA TRP A 2 16.43 4.78 4.23
C TRP A 2 15.72 5.25 2.96
N ARG A 3 15.39 6.55 2.86
CA ARG A 3 14.73 7.10 1.65
C ARG A 3 15.66 7.09 0.42
N ALA A 4 16.97 7.20 0.61
CA ALA A 4 17.93 7.27 -0.49
C ALA A 4 18.32 5.87 -1.01
N SER A 5 18.01 4.81 -0.25
CA SER A 5 18.35 3.43 -0.60
C SER A 5 17.21 2.66 -1.30
N GLY A 6 16.04 3.27 -1.49
CA GLY A 6 14.91 2.64 -2.16
C GLY A 6 14.87 2.98 -3.64
N ASP A 7 14.55 1.99 -4.49
CA ASP A 7 14.39 2.21 -5.94
C ASP A 7 13.23 3.15 -6.28
N SER A 8 12.24 3.25 -5.39
CA SER A 8 11.07 4.11 -5.56
C SER A 8 10.47 4.50 -4.22
N LEU A 9 9.86 5.70 -4.18
CA LEU A 9 9.12 6.20 -3.04
C LEU A 9 7.63 6.24 -3.38
N LEU A 10 6.82 5.56 -2.58
CA LEU A 10 5.37 5.47 -2.72
C LEU A 10 4.69 6.16 -1.55
N ALA A 11 3.74 7.05 -1.85
CA ALA A 11 2.89 7.69 -0.84
C ALA A 11 1.54 6.96 -0.77
N LEU A 12 1.07 6.67 0.44
CA LEU A 12 -0.27 6.11 0.66
C LEU A 12 -1.37 7.18 0.46
N SER A 13 -1.09 8.42 0.86
CA SER A 13 -2.00 9.57 0.81
C SER A 13 -1.22 10.87 1.11
N PRO A 14 -1.74 12.06 0.79
CA PRO A 14 -1.25 13.33 1.34
C PRO A 14 -1.47 13.48 2.86
N MET A 15 -2.32 12.64 3.46
CA MET A 15 -2.63 12.67 4.90
C MET A 15 -1.55 11.98 5.74
N THR A 16 -1.45 12.38 7.01
CA THR A 16 -0.65 11.66 8.01
C THR A 16 -1.54 10.65 8.75
N PHE A 17 -1.15 9.38 8.75
CA PHE A 17 -1.87 8.32 9.45
C PHE A 17 -1.13 7.88 10.72
N PRO A 18 -1.84 7.40 11.75
CA PRO A 18 -1.23 6.61 12.81
C PRO A 18 -0.50 5.39 12.23
N HIS A 19 0.62 4.99 12.84
CA HIS A 19 1.48 3.93 12.29
C HIS A 19 0.73 2.62 12.02
N GLU A 20 -0.11 2.17 12.96
CA GLU A 20 -0.89 0.94 12.82
C GLU A 20 -1.88 1.00 11.65
N MET A 21 -2.49 2.17 11.41
CA MET A 21 -3.39 2.36 10.28
C MET A 21 -2.63 2.35 8.95
N ALA A 22 -1.47 3.01 8.87
CA ALA A 22 -0.65 3.02 7.67
C ALA A 22 -0.22 1.60 7.26
N ARG A 23 0.13 0.76 8.25
CA ARG A 23 0.48 -0.66 8.02
C ARG A 23 -0.69 -1.47 7.49
N ALA A 24 -1.86 -1.33 8.11
CA ALA A 24 -3.07 -2.03 7.66
C ALA A 24 -3.47 -1.62 6.24
N LEU A 25 -3.42 -0.32 5.93
CA LEU A 25 -3.77 0.22 4.63
C LEU A 25 -2.79 -0.24 3.54
N LEU A 26 -1.48 -0.23 3.82
CA LEU A 26 -0.48 -0.76 2.89
C LEU A 26 -0.70 -2.26 2.60
N ALA A 27 -0.96 -3.07 3.63
CA ALA A 27 -1.20 -4.50 3.47
C ALA A 27 -2.44 -4.78 2.62
N GLU A 28 -3.53 -4.03 2.85
CA GLU A 28 -4.75 -4.13 2.07
C GLU A 28 -4.50 -3.76 0.60
N GLN A 29 -3.78 -2.66 0.33
CA GLN A 29 -3.49 -2.22 -1.04
C GLN A 29 -2.61 -3.22 -1.80
N ILE A 30 -1.66 -3.87 -1.14
CA ILE A 30 -0.89 -4.98 -1.72
C ILE A 30 -1.82 -6.15 -2.06
N TYR A 31 -2.69 -6.57 -1.14
CA TYR A 31 -3.65 -7.63 -1.38
C TYR A 31 -4.61 -7.30 -2.55
N ARG A 32 -5.09 -6.05 -2.62
CA ARG A 32 -5.91 -5.55 -3.72
C ARG A 32 -5.17 -5.63 -5.06
N ALA A 33 -3.90 -5.23 -5.10
CA ALA A 33 -3.08 -5.31 -6.31
C ALA A 33 -2.96 -6.76 -6.83
N PHE A 34 -2.68 -7.72 -5.94
CA PHE A 34 -2.63 -9.14 -6.32
C PHE A 34 -3.99 -9.66 -6.79
N THR A 35 -5.07 -9.25 -6.13
CA THR A 35 -6.44 -9.66 -6.50
C THR A 35 -6.79 -9.15 -7.91
N ALA A 36 -6.46 -7.89 -8.20
CA ALA A 36 -6.63 -7.27 -9.52
C ALA A 36 -5.80 -7.99 -10.61
N LEU A 37 -4.52 -8.31 -10.31
CA LEU A 37 -3.65 -9.02 -11.25
C LEU A 37 -4.12 -10.45 -11.55
N ARG A 38 -4.81 -11.10 -10.61
CA ARG A 38 -5.39 -12.44 -10.81
C ARG A 38 -6.73 -12.42 -11.55
N GLY A 39 -7.28 -11.24 -11.83
CA GLY A 39 -8.60 -11.10 -12.45
C GLY A 39 -9.76 -11.50 -11.54
N HIS A 40 -9.51 -11.67 -10.23
CA HIS A 40 -10.59 -11.94 -9.28
C HIS A 40 -11.26 -10.63 -8.87
N PRO A 41 -12.61 -10.59 -8.75
CA PRO A 41 -13.28 -9.42 -8.23
C PRO A 41 -12.89 -9.21 -6.77
N TYR A 42 -12.28 -8.07 -6.46
CA TYR A 42 -12.13 -7.62 -5.09
C TYR A 42 -13.53 -7.31 -4.52
N PRO A 43 -13.93 -7.87 -3.36
CA PRO A 43 -15.23 -7.59 -2.75
C PRO A 43 -15.39 -6.09 -2.54
N ARG A 44 -16.39 -5.48 -3.18
CA ARG A 44 -16.71 -4.06 -2.98
C ARG A 44 -17.71 -3.90 -1.86
#